data_AF-A0A2E7PZ10-F1
#
_entry.id   AF-A0A2E7PZ10-F1
#
_cell.length_a   1.000
_cell.length_b   1.000
_cell.length_c   1.000
_cell.angle_alpha   90.00
_cell.angle_beta   90.00
_cell.angle_gamma   90.00
#
_symmetry.space_group_name_H-M   'P 1'
#
loop_
_entity.id
_entity.type
_entity.pdbx_description
1 polymer ?
#
loop_
_entity_poly.entity_id
_entity_poly.type
_entity_poly.pdbx_seq_one_letter_code
_entity_poly.pdbx_strand_id
1 'polypeptide(L)'
;MAAHLSLAFSVFGLAWWMMLSLRMGTPPARNPRARWVRPWVLGFLGLLCAQIAYGAFVSGMKAGYGYNTFPMMGDEWKPDALFGLTPYWKNFFEDKFSVQFIHRWMGTALTAGLLLLGWRAFKSGVLSKIQKVRMKWVLGLVGFQFLLGVSTILLILEYQVSLPVIHQLVALFLFAALLGLVHSLSGNPDRESD
;
A
#
# COMPACT_ATOMS: atom_id res chain seq x y z
N MET A 1 -0.47 19.16 1.84
CA MET A 1 -0.18 17.94 2.63
C MET A 1 0.09 16.70 1.78
N ALA A 2 -0.74 16.36 0.78
CA ALA A 2 -0.51 15.19 -0.08
C ALA A 2 0.86 15.16 -0.79
N ALA A 3 1.30 16.30 -1.34
CA ALA A 3 2.64 16.42 -1.96
C ALA A 3 3.78 16.22 -0.95
N HIS A 4 3.66 16.77 0.26
CA HIS A 4 4.67 16.64 1.32
C HIS A 4 4.80 15.19 1.79
N LEU A 5 3.67 14.49 2.02
CA LEU A 5 3.69 13.08 2.43
C LEU A 5 4.26 12.18 1.32
N SER A 6 3.87 12.42 0.06
CA SER A 6 4.37 11.67 -1.08
C SER A 6 5.88 11.86 -1.29
N LEU A 7 6.37 13.09 -1.11
CA LEU A 7 7.80 13.40 -1.15
C LEU A 7 8.56 12.71 -0.02
N ALA A 8 8.03 12.74 1.22
CA ALA A 8 8.65 12.08 2.36
C ALA A 8 8.78 10.57 2.14
N PHE A 9 7.75 9.92 1.62
CA PHE A 9 7.79 8.49 1.27
C PHE A 9 8.78 8.22 0.13
N SER A 10 8.90 9.11 -0.85
CA SER A 10 9.85 8.98 -1.94
C SER A 10 11.30 9.07 -1.45
N VAL A 11 11.62 10.08 -0.64
CA VAL A 11 12.95 10.26 -0.04
C VAL A 11 13.31 9.08 0.87
N PHE A 12 12.38 8.67 1.74
CA PHE A 12 12.58 7.49 2.57
C PHE A 12 12.78 6.22 1.73
N GLY A 13 11.98 6.03 0.68
CA GLY A 13 12.08 4.89 -0.22
C GLY A 13 13.45 4.81 -0.91
N LEU A 14 13.96 5.95 -1.38
CA LEU A 14 15.29 6.05 -1.98
C LEU A 14 16.39 5.74 -0.96
N ALA A 15 16.32 6.33 0.24
CA ALA A 15 17.29 6.08 1.30
C ALA A 15 17.29 4.60 1.74
N TRP A 16 16.11 4.00 1.88
CA TRP A 16 15.93 2.60 2.23
C TRP A 16 16.46 1.68 1.13
N TRP A 17 16.15 1.99 -0.14
CA TRP A 17 16.68 1.25 -1.28
C TRP A 17 18.21 1.28 -1.30
N MET A 18 18.81 2.46 -1.14
CA MET A 18 20.26 2.62 -1.08
C MET A 18 20.87 1.83 0.09
N MET A 19 20.26 1.90 1.27
CA MET A 19 20.70 1.12 2.44
C MET A 19 20.66 -0.39 2.18
N LEU A 20 19.59 -0.89 1.53
CA LEU A 20 19.46 -2.30 1.15
C LEU A 20 20.51 -2.71 0.12
N SER A 21 20.77 -1.87 -0.89
CA SER A 21 21.79 -2.11 -1.90
C SER A 21 23.20 -2.16 -1.30
N LEU A 22 23.50 -1.32 -0.29
CA LEU A 22 24.77 -1.31 0.41
C LEU A 22 24.93 -2.49 1.38
N ARG A 23 23.86 -2.88 2.11
CA ARG A 23 23.94 -3.92 3.15
C ARG A 23 23.79 -5.35 2.64
N MET A 24 23.04 -5.57 1.56
CA MET A 24 22.78 -6.92 1.06
C MET A 24 23.78 -7.38 -0.01
N GLY A 25 24.72 -6.54 -0.42
CA GLY A 25 25.73 -6.89 -1.43
C GLY A 25 25.10 -7.42 -2.72
N THR A 26 25.80 -8.33 -3.40
CA THR A 26 25.27 -9.04 -4.59
C THR A 26 23.96 -9.76 -4.25
N PRO A 27 22.87 -9.48 -4.98
CA PRO A 27 21.61 -10.16 -4.74
C PRO A 27 21.78 -11.68 -4.92
N PRO A 28 21.08 -12.50 -4.12
CA PRO A 28 21.13 -13.95 -4.30
C PRO A 28 20.72 -14.35 -5.73
N ALA A 29 21.38 -15.39 -6.25
CA ALA A 29 21.18 -15.90 -7.60
C ALA A 29 19.69 -15.99 -7.96
N ARG A 30 19.36 -15.53 -9.17
CA ARG A 30 17.99 -15.29 -9.63
C ARG A 30 17.25 -16.64 -9.66
N ASN A 31 16.25 -16.85 -8.79
CA ASN A 31 15.41 -18.04 -8.88
C ASN A 31 14.46 -17.92 -10.09
N PRO A 32 14.63 -18.70 -11.18
CA PRO A 32 13.83 -18.55 -12.39
C PRO A 32 12.33 -18.79 -12.13
N ARG A 33 12.02 -19.59 -11.11
CA ARG A 33 10.64 -19.92 -10.72
C ARG A 33 9.92 -18.76 -10.03
N ALA A 34 10.64 -17.80 -9.45
CA ALA A 34 10.05 -16.63 -8.78
C ALA A 34 9.80 -15.44 -9.73
N ARG A 35 10.17 -15.55 -11.03
CA ARG A 35 10.10 -14.43 -11.99
C ARG A 35 8.69 -13.86 -12.16
N TRP A 36 7.66 -14.71 -12.04
CA TRP A 36 6.28 -14.31 -12.24
C TRP A 36 5.75 -13.46 -11.09
N VAL A 37 6.32 -13.58 -9.88
CA VAL A 37 5.88 -12.83 -8.69
C VAL A 37 6.27 -11.36 -8.78
N ARG A 38 7.46 -11.06 -9.33
CA ARG A 38 8.02 -9.70 -9.38
C ARG A 38 7.12 -8.64 -10.04
N PRO A 39 6.57 -8.83 -11.26
CA PRO A 39 5.72 -7.82 -11.89
C PRO A 39 4.47 -7.53 -11.04
N TRP A 40 3.89 -8.53 -10.38
CA TRP A 40 2.77 -8.33 -9.46
C TRP A 40 3.15 -7.51 -8.24
N VAL A 41 4.30 -7.81 -7.60
CA VAL A 41 4.78 -7.03 -6.45
C VAL A 41 5.06 -5.58 -6.85
N LEU A 42 5.61 -5.34 -8.05
CA LEU A 42 5.78 -3.98 -8.59
C LEU A 42 4.44 -3.27 -8.84
N GLY A 43 3.45 -3.98 -9.40
CA GLY A 43 2.10 -3.44 -9.58
C GLY A 43 1.45 -3.06 -8.26
N PHE A 44 1.56 -3.91 -7.23
CA PHE A 44 1.05 -3.61 -5.89
C PHE A 44 1.83 -2.49 -5.20
N LEU A 45 3.12 -2.32 -5.48
CA LEU A 45 3.89 -1.18 -4.99
C LEU A 45 3.37 0.13 -5.59
N GLY A 46 3.11 0.16 -6.90
CA GLY A 46 2.48 1.31 -7.55
C GLY A 46 1.08 1.60 -6.98
N LEU A 47 0.28 0.56 -6.77
CA LEU A 47 -1.04 0.69 -6.16
C LEU A 47 -0.98 1.20 -4.71
N LEU A 48 0.01 0.76 -3.92
CA LEU A 48 0.26 1.26 -2.57
C LEU A 48 0.66 2.74 -2.59
N CYS A 49 1.49 3.17 -3.54
CA CYS A 49 1.82 4.60 -3.70
C CYS A 49 0.58 5.43 -4.00
N ALA A 50 -0.29 4.95 -4.89
CA ALA A 50 -1.59 5.60 -5.14
C ALA A 50 -2.45 5.62 -3.87
N GLN A 51 -2.49 4.53 -3.10
CA GLN A 51 -3.23 4.45 -1.83
C GLN A 51 -2.74 5.46 -0.80
N ILE A 52 -1.43 5.66 -0.69
CA ILE A 52 -0.84 6.67 0.20
C ILE A 52 -1.22 8.08 -0.26
N ALA A 53 -1.17 8.37 -1.56
CA ALA A 53 -1.60 9.66 -2.11
C ALA A 53 -3.09 9.93 -1.82
N TYR A 54 -3.96 8.96 -2.07
CA TYR A 54 -5.39 9.04 -1.74
C TYR A 54 -5.63 9.19 -0.23
N GLY A 55 -4.87 8.49 0.61
CA GLY A 55 -4.95 8.65 2.07
C GLY A 55 -4.60 10.06 2.52
N ALA A 56 -3.62 10.69 1.87
CA ALA A 56 -3.25 12.07 2.14
C ALA A 56 -4.33 13.07 1.67
N PHE A 57 -5.03 12.80 0.57
CA PHE A 57 -6.19 13.58 0.15
C PHE A 57 -7.35 13.44 1.15
N VAL A 58 -7.68 12.22 1.59
CA VAL A 58 -8.72 11.97 2.61
C VAL A 58 -8.44 12.73 3.90
N SER A 59 -7.19 12.68 4.38
CA SER A 59 -6.77 13.42 5.58
C SER A 59 -6.82 14.94 5.37
N GLY A 60 -6.32 15.43 4.23
CA GLY A 60 -6.28 16.86 3.92
C GLY A 60 -7.68 17.49 3.75
N MET A 61 -8.61 16.77 3.14
CA MET A 61 -10.00 17.23 2.97
C MET A 61 -10.90 16.94 4.17
N LYS A 62 -10.35 16.31 5.22
CA LYS A 62 -11.13 15.80 6.37
C LYS A 62 -12.31 14.92 5.93
N ALA A 63 -12.14 14.18 4.84
CA ALA A 63 -13.20 13.36 4.26
C ALA A 63 -13.60 12.20 5.19
N GLY A 64 -12.69 11.78 6.07
CA GLY A 64 -12.94 10.73 7.07
C GLY A 64 -14.06 11.02 8.07
N TYR A 65 -14.45 12.28 8.27
CA TYR A 65 -15.52 12.67 9.19
C TYR A 65 -16.93 12.58 8.60
N GLY A 66 -17.02 12.31 7.29
CA GLY A 66 -18.28 12.31 6.57
C GLY A 66 -19.05 11.00 6.70
N TYR A 67 -18.40 9.89 6.33
CA TYR A 67 -18.94 8.54 6.48
C TYR A 67 -18.06 7.72 7.41
N ASN A 68 -18.60 7.34 8.57
CA ASN A 68 -17.89 6.65 9.64
C ASN A 68 -18.32 5.17 9.77
N THR A 69 -18.94 4.62 8.74
CA THR A 69 -19.34 3.21 8.64
C THR A 69 -18.40 2.46 7.68
N PHE A 70 -18.30 1.15 7.81
CA PHE A 70 -17.59 0.27 6.88
C PHE A 70 -18.26 -1.11 6.88
N PRO A 71 -18.42 -1.82 5.75
CA PRO A 71 -17.92 -1.50 4.40
C PRO A 71 -18.76 -0.47 3.63
N MET A 72 -20.02 -0.29 4.02
CA MET A 72 -20.95 0.68 3.43
C MET A 72 -20.59 2.12 3.84
N MET A 73 -21.03 3.10 3.06
CA MET A 73 -20.95 4.53 3.37
C MET A 73 -22.35 5.02 3.76
N GLY A 74 -22.60 5.13 5.08
CA GLY A 74 -23.96 5.26 5.59
C GLY A 74 -24.75 3.98 5.34
N ASP A 75 -25.96 4.12 4.84
CA ASP A 75 -26.87 3.02 4.52
C ASP A 75 -26.68 2.46 3.09
N GLU A 76 -25.74 3.01 2.33
CA GLU A 76 -25.53 2.68 0.92
C GLU A 76 -24.11 2.15 0.66
N TRP A 77 -23.98 1.17 -0.25
CA TRP A 77 -22.67 0.70 -0.71
C TRP A 77 -21.92 1.76 -1.51
N LYS A 78 -22.65 2.56 -2.28
CA LYS A 78 -22.18 3.70 -3.05
C LYS A 78 -23.24 4.80 -2.95
N PRO A 79 -23.00 5.87 -2.17
CA PRO A 79 -23.91 6.99 -2.09
C PRO A 79 -24.20 7.61 -3.46
N ASP A 80 -25.47 7.92 -3.74
CA ASP A 80 -25.85 8.57 -5.01
C ASP A 80 -25.22 9.96 -5.18
N ALA A 81 -24.87 10.61 -4.07
CA ALA A 81 -24.19 11.91 -4.06
C ALA A 81 -22.70 11.85 -4.49
N LEU A 82 -22.14 10.65 -4.72
CA LEU A 82 -20.78 10.51 -5.21
C LEU A 82 -20.67 10.92 -6.68
N PHE A 83 -19.50 11.47 -7.05
CA PHE A 83 -19.15 11.87 -8.41
C PHE A 83 -20.01 13.00 -9.03
N GLY A 84 -20.51 13.92 -8.19
CA GLY A 84 -21.39 15.02 -8.64
C GLY A 84 -20.72 16.24 -9.28
N LEU A 85 -19.39 16.36 -9.24
CA LEU A 85 -18.67 17.52 -9.81
C LEU A 85 -18.54 17.45 -11.33
N THR A 86 -18.61 18.62 -11.97
CA THR A 86 -18.33 18.80 -13.40
C THR A 86 -17.13 19.75 -13.57
N PRO A 87 -16.12 19.42 -14.40
CA PRO A 87 -15.98 18.21 -15.21
C PRO A 87 -15.69 16.94 -14.36
N TYR A 88 -16.07 15.76 -14.88
CA TYR A 88 -16.06 14.50 -14.12
C TYR A 88 -14.72 14.13 -13.47
N TRP A 89 -13.59 14.52 -14.06
CA TRP A 89 -12.25 14.22 -13.53
C TRP A 89 -11.98 14.88 -12.16
N LYS A 90 -12.70 15.95 -11.83
CA LYS A 90 -12.59 16.63 -10.53
C LYS A 90 -13.02 15.73 -9.37
N ASN A 91 -13.95 14.80 -9.60
CA ASN A 91 -14.43 13.91 -8.55
C ASN A 91 -13.33 12.99 -7.98
N PHE A 92 -12.26 12.73 -8.74
CA PHE A 92 -11.16 11.89 -8.28
C PHE A 92 -10.21 12.63 -7.32
N PHE A 93 -10.31 13.96 -7.20
CA PHE A 93 -9.35 14.78 -6.44
C PHE A 93 -10.00 15.82 -5.52
N GLU A 94 -11.14 16.39 -5.93
CA GLU A 94 -11.81 17.51 -5.28
C GLU A 94 -13.06 17.10 -4.50
N ASP A 95 -13.76 16.04 -4.95
CA ASP A 95 -14.92 15.55 -4.20
C ASP A 95 -14.48 14.67 -3.03
N LYS A 96 -14.60 15.22 -1.81
CA LYS A 96 -14.17 14.57 -0.57
C LYS A 96 -14.74 13.16 -0.42
N PHE A 97 -16.01 12.94 -0.76
CA PHE A 97 -16.68 11.66 -0.55
C PHE A 97 -16.26 10.63 -1.61
N SER A 98 -16.13 11.05 -2.88
CA SER A 98 -15.59 10.18 -3.93
C SER A 98 -14.15 9.76 -3.66
N VAL A 99 -13.31 10.68 -3.20
CA VAL A 99 -11.92 10.36 -2.82
C VAL A 99 -11.87 9.37 -1.64
N GLN A 100 -12.72 9.56 -0.63
CA GLN A 100 -12.84 8.61 0.49
C GLN A 100 -13.31 7.23 0.02
N PHE A 101 -14.29 7.18 -0.89
CA PHE A 101 -14.78 5.94 -1.48
C PHE A 101 -13.68 5.20 -2.26
N ILE A 102 -12.96 5.91 -3.14
CA ILE A 102 -11.86 5.35 -3.91
C ILE A 102 -10.77 4.80 -2.98
N HIS A 103 -10.38 5.57 -1.96
CA HIS A 103 -9.38 5.13 -0.99
C HIS A 103 -9.77 3.83 -0.27
N ARG A 104 -11.05 3.69 0.15
CA ARG A 104 -11.55 2.48 0.83
C ARG A 104 -11.47 1.25 -0.07
N TRP A 105 -12.00 1.35 -1.28
CA TRP A 105 -12.07 0.21 -2.20
C TRP A 105 -10.70 -0.16 -2.77
N MET A 106 -9.88 0.83 -3.08
CA MET A 106 -8.51 0.61 -3.54
C MET A 106 -7.66 -0.06 -2.44
N GLY A 107 -7.82 0.37 -1.17
CA GLY A 107 -7.19 -0.29 -0.02
C GLY A 107 -7.67 -1.73 0.17
N THR A 108 -8.97 -1.99 0.00
CA THR A 108 -9.54 -3.34 0.07
C THR A 108 -8.97 -4.25 -1.03
N ALA A 109 -8.93 -3.75 -2.28
CA ALA A 109 -8.38 -4.48 -3.42
C ALA A 109 -6.87 -4.75 -3.26
N LEU A 110 -6.11 -3.78 -2.76
CA LEU A 110 -4.69 -3.93 -2.45
C LEU A 110 -4.45 -5.04 -1.42
N THR A 111 -5.19 -5.02 -0.30
CA THR A 111 -5.08 -6.04 0.76
C THR A 111 -5.44 -7.43 0.25
N ALA A 112 -6.59 -7.57 -0.40
CA ALA A 112 -7.04 -8.85 -0.95
C ALA A 112 -6.05 -9.38 -2.02
N GLY A 113 -5.58 -8.50 -2.89
CA GLY A 113 -4.63 -8.84 -3.95
C GLY A 113 -3.27 -9.31 -3.40
N LEU A 114 -2.73 -8.62 -2.40
CA LEU A 114 -1.47 -9.03 -1.74
C LEU A 114 -1.63 -10.36 -1.00
N LEU A 115 -2.74 -10.57 -0.28
CA LEU A 115 -3.03 -11.85 0.39
C LEU A 115 -3.11 -13.00 -0.62
N LEU A 116 -3.80 -12.79 -1.74
CA LEU A 116 -3.93 -13.78 -2.80
C LEU A 116 -2.58 -14.08 -3.46
N LEU A 117 -1.79 -13.04 -3.75
CA LEU A 117 -0.45 -13.19 -4.31
C LEU A 117 0.46 -13.98 -3.35
N GLY A 118 0.44 -13.63 -2.07
CA GLY A 118 1.21 -14.30 -1.03
C GLY A 118 0.84 -15.77 -0.91
N TRP A 119 -0.46 -16.08 -0.88
CA TRP A 119 -0.95 -17.46 -0.87
C TRP A 119 -0.47 -18.26 -2.08
N ARG A 120 -0.62 -17.72 -3.31
CA ARG A 120 -0.12 -18.38 -4.53
C ARG A 120 1.40 -18.56 -4.51
N ALA A 121 2.14 -17.55 -4.07
CA ALA A 121 3.59 -17.61 -3.99
C ALA A 121 4.07 -18.67 -2.97
N PHE A 122 3.42 -18.81 -1.82
CA PHE A 122 3.72 -19.87 -0.85
C PHE A 122 3.37 -21.26 -1.39
N LYS A 123 2.18 -21.42 -1.99
CA LYS A 123 1.73 -22.71 -2.55
C LYS A 123 2.64 -23.20 -3.68
N SER A 124 3.15 -22.29 -4.51
CA SER A 124 4.05 -22.62 -5.61
C SER A 124 5.47 -23.02 -5.16
N GLY A 125 5.84 -22.76 -3.90
CA GLY A 125 7.17 -23.09 -3.38
C GLY A 125 8.33 -22.31 -3.99
N VAL A 126 8.05 -21.27 -4.79
CA VAL A 126 9.07 -20.55 -5.58
C VAL A 126 9.92 -19.56 -4.77
N LEU A 127 9.46 -19.17 -3.58
CA LEU A 127 10.16 -18.19 -2.75
C LEU A 127 11.31 -18.83 -1.96
N SER A 128 12.47 -18.17 -1.92
CA SER A 128 13.58 -18.52 -1.03
C SER A 128 13.22 -18.30 0.45
N LYS A 129 14.02 -18.81 1.39
CA LYS A 129 13.78 -18.61 2.84
C LYS A 129 13.64 -17.12 3.20
N ILE A 130 14.53 -16.27 2.67
CA ILE A 130 14.50 -14.81 2.89
C ILE A 130 13.26 -14.18 2.27
N GLN A 131 12.91 -14.55 1.03
CA GLN A 131 11.72 -14.03 0.35
C GLN A 131 10.42 -14.44 1.06
N LYS A 132 10.36 -15.66 1.64
CA LYS A 132 9.21 -16.08 2.46
C LYS A 132 9.05 -15.21 3.70
N VAL A 133 10.14 -14.89 4.40
CA VAL A 133 10.11 -14.00 5.56
C VAL A 133 9.64 -12.60 5.17
N ARG A 134 10.21 -12.02 4.10
CA ARG A 134 9.79 -10.70 3.59
C ARG A 134 8.32 -10.66 3.17
N MET A 135 7.85 -11.71 2.47
CA MET A 135 6.44 -11.83 2.10
C MET A 135 5.55 -11.90 3.34
N LYS A 136 5.89 -12.69 4.37
CA LYS A 136 5.11 -12.74 5.62
C LYS A 136 5.00 -11.37 6.30
N TRP A 137 6.09 -10.59 6.34
CA TRP A 137 6.05 -9.22 6.86
C TRP A 137 5.11 -8.33 6.06
N VAL A 138 5.16 -8.37 4.73
CA VAL A 138 4.23 -7.62 3.86
C VAL A 138 2.78 -8.00 4.15
N LEU A 139 2.48 -9.30 4.25
CA LEU A 139 1.12 -9.79 4.51
C LEU A 139 0.61 -9.40 5.90
N GLY A 140 1.46 -9.49 6.93
CA GLY A 140 1.11 -9.06 8.28
C GLY A 140 0.86 -7.55 8.35
N LEU A 141 1.75 -6.76 7.75
CA LEU A 141 1.63 -5.30 7.73
C LEU A 141 0.42 -4.83 6.92
N VAL A 142 0.11 -5.42 5.77
CA VAL A 142 -1.07 -5.01 4.99
C VAL A 142 -2.38 -5.37 5.69
N GLY A 143 -2.44 -6.54 6.34
CA GLY A 143 -3.60 -6.92 7.15
C GLY A 143 -3.81 -5.97 8.33
N PHE A 144 -2.73 -5.66 9.06
CA PHE A 144 -2.77 -4.72 10.17
C PHE A 144 -3.12 -3.30 9.70
N GLN A 145 -2.51 -2.83 8.61
CA GLN A 145 -2.81 -1.54 8.00
C GLN A 145 -4.29 -1.40 7.64
N PHE A 146 -4.87 -2.44 7.03
CA PHE A 146 -6.27 -2.45 6.64
C PHE A 146 -7.20 -2.35 7.86
N LEU A 147 -6.98 -3.20 8.87
CA LEU A 147 -7.76 -3.15 10.11
C LEU A 147 -7.64 -1.80 10.79
N LEU A 148 -6.43 -1.25 10.88
CA LEU A 148 -6.19 0.07 11.45
C LEU A 148 -6.89 1.18 10.65
N GLY A 149 -6.94 1.07 9.32
CA GLY A 149 -7.67 2.02 8.45
C GLY A 149 -9.18 1.98 8.68
N VAL A 150 -9.74 0.77 8.83
CA VAL A 150 -11.16 0.59 9.19
C VAL A 150 -11.43 1.18 10.58
N SER A 151 -10.60 0.86 11.58
CA SER A 151 -10.73 1.45 12.92
C SER A 151 -10.62 2.97 12.91
N THR A 152 -9.74 3.54 12.09
CA THR A 152 -9.59 4.99 11.95
C THR A 152 -10.87 5.64 11.47
N ILE A 153 -11.62 5.01 10.57
CA ILE A 153 -12.91 5.51 10.08
C ILE A 153 -13.99 5.40 11.17
N LEU A 154 -14.10 4.23 11.80
CA LEU A 154 -15.14 3.95 12.80
C LEU A 154 -15.00 4.84 14.04
N LEU A 155 -13.76 5.11 14.45
CA LEU A 155 -13.44 5.79 15.71
C LEU A 155 -12.87 7.20 15.50
N ILE A 156 -13.05 7.79 14.30
CA ILE A 156 -12.46 9.10 13.99
C ILE A 156 -12.94 10.21 14.93
N LEU A 157 -14.15 10.08 15.51
CA LEU A 157 -14.71 11.04 16.44
C LEU A 157 -14.02 11.00 17.81
N GLU A 158 -13.56 9.83 18.23
CA GLU A 158 -12.90 9.60 19.52
C GLU A 158 -11.38 9.82 19.43
N TYR A 159 -10.75 9.35 18.34
CA TYR A 159 -9.30 9.33 18.16
C TYR A 159 -8.88 10.10 16.90
N GLN A 160 -9.13 11.40 16.90
CA GLN A 160 -8.95 12.29 15.75
C GLN A 160 -7.50 12.40 15.24
N VAL A 161 -6.51 12.15 16.11
CA VAL A 161 -5.09 12.36 15.78
C VAL A 161 -4.30 11.06 15.87
N SER A 162 -4.43 10.31 16.97
CA SER A 162 -3.61 9.13 17.23
C SER A 162 -3.81 8.04 16.18
N LEU A 163 -5.05 7.64 15.87
CA LEU A 163 -5.32 6.59 14.88
C LEU A 163 -4.84 6.96 13.46
N PRO A 164 -5.17 8.14 12.90
CA PRO A 164 -4.63 8.55 11.60
C PRO A 164 -3.11 8.60 11.53
N VAL A 165 -2.44 9.08 12.59
CA VAL A 165 -0.97 9.16 12.63
C VAL A 165 -0.34 7.76 12.69
N ILE A 166 -0.86 6.87 13.53
CA ILE A 166 -0.39 5.47 13.58
C ILE A 166 -0.65 4.78 12.23
N HIS A 167 -1.79 5.05 11.59
CA HIS A 167 -2.11 4.51 10.28
C HIS A 167 -1.12 4.98 9.19
N GLN A 168 -0.71 6.25 9.23
CA GLN A 168 0.34 6.76 8.32
C GLN A 168 1.71 6.14 8.60
N LEU A 169 2.05 5.93 9.88
CA LEU A 169 3.31 5.30 10.26
C LEU A 169 3.39 3.83 9.81
N VAL A 170 2.32 3.06 9.99
CA VAL A 170 2.26 1.66 9.54
C VAL A 170 2.30 1.57 8.01
N ALA A 171 1.70 2.54 7.29
CA ALA A 171 1.81 2.64 5.83
C ALA A 171 3.28 2.76 5.38
N LEU A 172 4.10 3.52 6.13
CA LEU A 172 5.54 3.67 5.86
C LEU A 172 6.27 2.34 6.02
N PHE A 173 6.00 1.58 7.08
CA PHE A 173 6.61 0.27 7.28
C PHE A 173 6.16 -0.73 6.21
N LEU A 174 4.89 -0.71 5.80
CA LEU A 174 4.39 -1.54 4.70
C LEU A 174 5.10 -1.20 3.38
N PHE A 175 5.27 0.09 3.09
CA PHE A 175 6.01 0.55 1.92
C PHE A 175 7.47 0.08 1.93
N ALA A 176 8.16 0.21 3.08
CA ALA A 176 9.53 -0.26 3.27
C ALA A 176 9.66 -1.79 3.07
N ALA A 177 8.71 -2.55 3.63
CA ALA A 177 8.68 -4.01 3.52
C ALA A 177 8.45 -4.45 2.07
N LEU A 178 7.53 -3.79 1.35
CA LEU A 178 7.22 -4.09 -0.04
C LEU A 178 8.39 -3.74 -0.97
N LEU A 179 9.03 -2.58 -0.77
CA LEU A 179 10.29 -2.24 -1.46
C LEU A 179 11.38 -3.29 -1.19
N GLY A 180 11.55 -3.72 0.06
CA GLY A 180 12.50 -4.76 0.42
C GLY A 180 12.20 -6.10 -0.25
N LEU A 181 10.93 -6.45 -0.43
CA LEU A 181 10.50 -7.63 -1.18
C LEU A 181 10.85 -7.49 -2.67
N VAL A 182 10.55 -6.34 -3.30
CA VAL A 182 10.94 -6.05 -4.69
C VAL A 182 12.45 -6.18 -4.88
N HIS A 183 13.24 -5.59 -3.98
CA HIS A 183 14.70 -5.67 -4.04
C HIS A 183 15.18 -7.12 -3.96
N SER A 184 14.62 -7.93 -3.06
CA SER A 184 14.98 -9.36 -2.94
C SER A 184 14.59 -10.22 -4.15
N LEU A 185 13.69 -9.72 -5.01
CA LEU A 185 13.28 -10.36 -6.26
C LEU A 185 14.06 -9.83 -7.47
N SER A 186 14.85 -8.77 -7.28
CA SER A 186 15.66 -8.09 -8.30
C SER A 186 17.10 -8.62 -8.27
N GLY A 187 17.30 -9.86 -8.74
CA GLY A 187 18.65 -10.40 -8.97
C GLY A 187 19.26 -9.88 -10.28
N ASN A 188 20.54 -9.51 -10.24
CA ASN A 188 21.32 -9.01 -11.39
C ASN A 188 21.69 -10.19 -12.32
N PRO A 189 21.36 -10.16 -13.63
CA PRO A 189 21.73 -11.22 -14.57
C PRO A 189 23.21 -11.26 -14.96
N ASP A 190 23.98 -10.19 -14.73
CA ASP A 190 25.24 -9.96 -15.47
C ASP A 190 26.53 -10.22 -14.65
N ARG A 191 26.56 -11.17 -13.71
CA ARG A 191 27.78 -11.48 -12.92
C ARG A 191 28.10 -12.98 -12.76
N GLU A 192 27.58 -13.82 -13.64
CA GLU A 192 27.93 -15.26 -13.69
C GLU A 192 29.04 -15.57 -14.72
N SER A 193 29.70 -14.55 -15.29
CA SER A 193 30.68 -14.72 -16.37
C SER A 193 32.09 -14.18 -16.12
N ASP A 194 32.49 -13.94 -14.86
CA ASP A 194 33.87 -13.57 -14.50
C ASP A 194 34.53 -14.66 -13.63
#